data_AF-H6PVL3-F1
#
_entry.id   AF-H6PVL3-F1
#
_cell.length_a   1.000
_cell.length_b   1.000
_cell.length_c   1.000
_cell.angle_alpha   90.00
_cell.angle_beta   90.00
_cell.angle_gamma   90.00
#
_symmetry.space_group_name_H-M   'P 1'
#
loop_
_entity.id
_entity.type
_entity.pdbx_description
1 polymer ?
#
loop_
_entity_poly.entity_id
_entity_poly.type
_entity_poly.pdbx_seq_one_letter_code
_entity_poly.pdbx_strand_id
1 'polypeptide(L)' 'MLFFYKPFLSEQIVGTLKSLLRRFKSVVQDNIIKFKNLNIDLNTKKVYKDGLNIPLGPTEFKILQLFFQVPNEVFLRKK' A
#
# COMPACT_ATOMS: atom_id res chain seq x y z
N MET A 1 2.34 24.65 -1.89
CA MET A 1 3.47 25.03 -1.00
C MET A 1 2.87 25.67 0.23
N LEU A 2 3.09 25.09 1.43
CA LEU A 2 2.56 25.64 2.68
C LEU A 2 3.61 26.59 3.25
N PHE A 3 3.33 27.89 3.22
CA PHE A 3 4.24 28.90 3.76
C PHE A 3 3.90 29.15 5.23
N PHE A 4 4.91 29.03 6.10
CA PHE A 4 4.85 29.47 7.49
C PHE A 4 5.58 30.81 7.61
N TYR A 5 4.89 31.85 8.06
CA TYR A 5 5.49 33.12 8.46
C TYR A 5 5.64 33.12 10.00
N LYS A 6 6.79 33.60 10.51
CA LYS A 6 6.99 33.80 11.96
C LYS A 6 6.09 34.96 12.46
N PRO A 7 5.69 34.98 13.74
CA PRO A 7 5.73 33.90 14.74
C PRO A 7 4.55 32.95 14.54
N PHE A 8 4.80 31.65 14.61
CA PHE A 8 3.79 30.61 14.39
C PHE A 8 3.20 30.12 15.71
N LEU A 9 1.88 29.91 15.73
CA LEU A 9 1.21 29.25 16.86
C LEU A 9 1.40 27.73 16.76
N SER A 10 1.58 27.07 17.91
CA SER A 10 1.75 25.60 18.00
C SER A 10 0.61 24.85 17.31
N GLU A 11 -0.61 25.37 17.36
CA GLU A 11 -1.79 24.80 16.72
C GLU A 11 -1.68 24.76 15.18
N GLN A 12 -1.06 25.78 14.56
CA GLN A 12 -0.89 25.83 13.11
C GLN A 12 0.08 24.75 12.62
N ILE A 13 1.12 24.46 13.41
CA ILE A 13 2.08 23.39 13.10
C ILE A 13 1.38 22.02 13.14
N VAL A 14 0.63 21.75 14.22
CA VAL A 14 -0.09 20.48 14.39
C VAL A 14 -1.17 20.30 13.32
N GLY A 15 -1.93 21.35 13.00
CA GLY A 15 -2.96 21.31 11.95
C GLY A 15 -2.36 21.05 10.56
N THR A 16 -1.22 21.66 10.26
CA THR A 16 -0.53 21.46 8.99
C THR A 16 0.05 20.05 8.88
N LEU A 17 0.68 19.54 9.95
CA LEU A 17 1.15 18.15 10.03
C LEU A 17 -0.01 17.16 9.81
N LYS A 18 -1.15 17.34 10.49
CA LYS A 18 -2.34 16.49 10.29
C LYS A 18 -2.86 16.55 8.85
N SER A 19 -2.91 17.75 8.26
CA SER A 19 -3.35 17.94 6.87
C SER A 19 -2.43 17.24 5.87
N LEU A 20 -1.12 17.34 6.08
CA LEU A 20 -0.12 16.64 5.27
C LEU A 20 -0.26 15.13 5.41
N LEU A 21 -0.33 14.61 6.63
CA LEU A 21 -0.52 13.18 6.90
C LEU A 21 -1.81 12.63 6.27
N ARG A 22 -2.91 13.40 6.31
CA ARG A 22 -4.16 13.02 5.64
C ARG A 22 -4.00 12.93 4.11
N ARG A 23 -3.29 13.88 3.50
CA ARG A 23 -2.99 13.86 2.06
C ARG A 23 -2.16 12.64 1.67
N PHE A 24 -1.18 12.26 2.49
CA PHE A 24 -0.43 11.02 2.27
C PHE A 24 -1.32 9.79 2.43
N LYS A 25 -2.20 9.75 3.45
CA LYS A 25 -3.08 8.61 3.69
C LYS A 25 -4.11 8.39 2.56
N SER A 26 -4.61 9.45 1.93
CA SER A 26 -5.52 9.34 0.78
C SER A 26 -4.88 8.76 -0.48
N VAL A 27 -3.54 8.76 -0.60
CA VAL A 27 -2.83 8.11 -1.72
C VAL A 27 -2.67 6.60 -1.48
N VAL A 28 -2.84 6.12 -0.23
CA VAL A 28 -2.65 4.72 0.19
C VAL A 28 -4.00 4.03 0.48
N GLN A 29 -5.07 4.43 -0.20
CA GLN A 29 -6.40 3.84 0.05
C GLN A 29 -6.76 2.70 -0.91
N ASP A 30 -6.06 2.58 -2.05
CA ASP A 30 -6.08 1.35 -2.83
C ASP A 30 -4.95 0.46 -2.34
N ASN A 31 -5.27 -0.43 -1.41
CA ASN A 31 -4.47 -1.60 -1.04
C ASN A 31 -4.45 -2.63 -2.19
N ILE A 32 -4.40 -2.14 -3.44
CA ILE A 32 -4.45 -2.88 -4.67
C ILE A 32 -3.04 -2.86 -5.25
N ILE A 33 -2.36 -4.00 -5.18
CA ILE A 33 -1.07 -4.18 -5.84
C ILE A 33 -1.36 -4.47 -7.32
N LYS A 34 -0.91 -3.58 -8.21
CA LYS A 34 -0.97 -3.78 -9.66
C LYS A 34 0.40 -4.19 -10.17
N PHE A 35 0.50 -5.36 -10.79
CA PHE A 35 1.73 -5.85 -11.40
C PHE A 35 1.45 -6.51 -12.73
N LYS A 36 1.91 -5.88 -13.82
CA LYS A 36 1.60 -6.32 -15.20
C LYS A 36 0.08 -6.53 -15.35
N ASN A 37 -0.33 -7.77 -15.60
CA ASN A 37 -1.71 -8.18 -15.82
C ASN A 37 -2.40 -8.67 -14.53
N LEU A 38 -1.72 -8.59 -13.38
CA LEU A 38 -2.24 -8.99 -12.07
C LEU A 38 -2.68 -7.77 -11.26
N ASN A 39 -3.87 -7.86 -10.67
CA ASN A 39 -4.37 -6.94 -9.66
C ASN A 39 -4.67 -7.73 -8.40
N ILE A 40 -4.08 -7.34 -7.28
CA ILE A 40 -4.25 -8.04 -6.00
C ILE A 40 -4.83 -7.06 -5.01
N ASP A 41 -6.05 -7.33 -4.56
CA ASP A 41 -6.69 -6.57 -3.49
C ASP A 41 -6.33 -7.19 -2.15
N LEU A 42 -5.49 -6.50 -1.38
CA LEU A 42 -5.04 -6.94 -0.06
C LEU A 42 -6.14 -6.87 1.01
N ASN A 43 -7.19 -6.05 0.79
CA ASN A 43 -8.31 -5.95 1.74
C ASN A 43 -9.24 -7.16 1.59
N THR A 44 -9.62 -7.51 0.36
CA THR A 44 -10.51 -8.66 0.10
C THR A 44 -9.77 -9.98 -0.08
N LYS A 45 -8.44 -9.95 -0.14
CA LYS A 45 -7.55 -11.09 -0.45
C LYS A 45 -7.91 -11.75 -1.78
N LYS A 46 -8.36 -10.96 -2.74
CA LYS A 46 -8.71 -11.41 -4.09
C LYS A 46 -7.61 -11.06 -5.07
N VAL A 47 -7.41 -11.94 -6.04
CA VAL A 47 -6.42 -11.78 -7.08
C VAL A 47 -7.12 -11.86 -8.42
N TYR A 48 -6.82 -10.91 -9.29
CA TYR A 48 -7.37 -10.83 -10.63
C TYR A 48 -6.22 -10.88 -11.62
N LYS A 49 -6.34 -11.72 -12.64
CA LYS A 49 -5.42 -11.75 -13.78
C LYS A 49 -6.21 -11.45 -15.04
N ASP A 50 -5.79 -10.44 -15.81
CA ASP A 50 -6.50 -10.02 -17.03
C ASP A 50 -8.00 -9.72 -16.78
N GLY A 51 -8.34 -9.27 -15.56
CA GLY A 51 -9.71 -9.02 -15.12
C GLY A 51 -10.48 -10.25 -14.61
N LEU A 52 -9.93 -11.46 -14.73
CA LEU A 52 -10.52 -12.70 -14.21
C LEU A 52 -10.07 -12.97 -12.78
N ASN A 53 -11.03 -13.23 -11.88
CA ASN A 53 -10.73 -13.59 -10.50
C ASN A 53 -10.10 -14.99 -10.42
N ILE A 54 -8.90 -15.07 -9.85
CA ILE A 54 -8.19 -16.31 -9.56
C ILE A 54 -8.40 -16.62 -8.07
N PRO A 55 -9.15 -17.67 -7.73
CA PRO A 55 -9.25 -18.12 -6.34
C PRO A 55 -7.89 -18.69 -5.92
N LEU A 56 -7.29 -18.09 -4.89
CA LEU A 56 -6.08 -18.59 -4.25
C LEU A 56 -6.41 -19.08 -2.85
N GLY A 57 -5.77 -20.17 -2.45
CA GLY A 57 -5.79 -20.61 -1.07
C GLY A 57 -5.09 -19.61 -0.15
N PRO A 58 -5.30 -19.70 1.18
CA PRO A 58 -4.71 -18.79 2.15
C PRO A 58 -3.18 -18.80 2.15
N THR A 59 -2.56 -19.96 1.90
CA THR A 59 -1.10 -20.11 1.83
C THR A 59 -0.54 -19.51 0.53
N GLU A 60 -1.19 -19.77 -0.59
CA GLU A 60 -0.80 -19.26 -1.90
C GLU A 60 -0.88 -17.74 -1.94
N PHE A 61 -1.97 -17.17 -1.38
CA PHE A 61 -2.10 -15.73 -1.24
C PHE A 61 -0.98 -15.11 -0.40
N LYS A 62 -0.63 -15.73 0.75
CA LYS A 62 0.47 -15.25 1.59
C LYS A 62 1.81 -15.27 0.86
N ILE A 63 2.09 -16.34 0.10
CA ILE A 63 3.31 -16.46 -0.69
C ILE A 63 3.35 -15.37 -1.77
N LEU A 64 2.24 -15.17 -2.48
CA LEU A 64 2.12 -14.13 -3.49
C LEU A 64 2.34 -12.74 -2.89
N GLN A 65 1.67 -12.46 -1.77
CA GLN A 65 1.84 -11.21 -1.03
C GLN A 65 3.29 -10.97 -0.62
N LEU A 66 3.99 -12.02 -0.15
CA LEU A 66 5.39 -11.95 0.23
C LEU A 66 6.29 -11.53 -0.94
N PHE A 67 6.08 -12.11 -2.12
CA PHE A 67 6.83 -11.74 -3.33
C PHE A 67 6.62 -10.30 -3.76
N PHE A 68 5.42 -9.74 -3.54
CA PHE A 68 5.13 -8.35 -3.88
C PHE A 68 5.60 -7.34 -2.85
N GLN A 69 5.68 -7.73 -1.57
CA GLN A 69 6.22 -6.86 -0.52
C GLN A 69 7.73 -6.66 -0.64
N VAL A 70 8.45 -7.67 -1.13
CA VAL A 70 9.92 -7.62 -1.29
C VAL A 70 10.31 -7.99 -2.73
N PRO A 71 10.12 -7.07 -3.70
CA PRO A 71 10.50 -7.33 -5.07
C PRO A 71 12.01 -7.54 -5.20
N ASN A 72 12.43 -8.52 -5.99
CA ASN A 72 13.83 -8.89 -6.29
C ASN A 72 14.65 -9.54 -5.17
N GLU A 73 14.03 -10.00 -4.08
CA GLU A 73 14.72 -10.87 -3.12
C GLU A 73 14.47 -12.36 -3.39
N VAL A 74 15.54 -13.15 -3.20
CA VAL A 74 15.48 -14.61 -3.27
C VAL A 74 15.07 -15.14 -1.90
N PHE A 75 13.87 -15.70 -1.80
CA PHE A 75 13.41 -16.37 -0.58
C PHE A 75 14.02 -17.76 -0.48
N LEU A 76 14.78 -18.01 0.60
CA LEU A 76 15.30 -19.33 0.93
C LEU A 76 14.16 -20.22 1.45
N ARG A 77 13.90 -21.34 0.79
CA ARG A 77 13.00 -22.38 1.31
C ARG A 77 13.71 -23.08 2.47
N LYS A 78 13.30 -22.79 3.71
CA LYS A 78 13.76 -23.54 4.88
C LYS A 78 13.27 -24.98 4.76
N LYS A 79 14.19 -25.95 4.85
CA LYS A 79 13.90 -27.38 4.92
C LYS A 79 13.27 -27.72 6.26
#